data_AF-A0A7C5MYB7-F1
#
_entry.id   AF-A0A7C5MYB7-F1
#
_cell.length_a   1.000
_cell.length_b   1.000
_cell.length_c   1.000
_cell.angle_alpha   90.00
_cell.angle_beta   90.00
_cell.angle_gamma   90.00
#
_symmetry.space_group_name_H-M   'P 1'
#
loop_
_entity.id
_entity.type
_entity.pdbx_description
1 polymer ?
#
loop_
_entity_poly.entity_id
_entity_poly.type
_entity_poly.pdbx_seq_one_letter_code
_entity_poly.pdbx_strand_id
1 'polypeptide(L)'
;AGEKKLKEETYKVRAGRGPIQDVEIRNVGSPIVLGEIPGVVAFVGCANYPKGGIEVAEMCREFANRRYIVVTSGCAAMTAGMYKNEEGKTPYEEFTGEFTAGCMVNVGSCVSNAHIAGAAIKIANIFAKRNLRANYEEIADYILNRVGAVGVAWGAYSQKAASIASGFWRLGVPVIVGPHGIKYRRMLLGRADREEDWYVYDARTGEKVYVGPAPEHLFYAAETKEEAMVMIAKLCMRPNDTTKGRAIKLTHYIDLHKRLYGTMPEDIHRFVRTVADIPVTMKDEIVKILEEKGWKETIIPDPTLLPRLIRKRKE
;
A
#
# COMPACT_ATOMS: atom_id res chain seq x y z
N ALA A 1 39.01 -9.32 -7.97
CA ALA A 1 37.76 -8.54 -8.18
C ALA A 1 36.77 -8.69 -7.01
N GLY A 2 36.38 -9.91 -6.61
CA GLY A 2 35.43 -10.14 -5.50
C GLY A 2 35.89 -9.62 -4.13
N GLU A 3 37.15 -9.85 -3.76
CA GLU A 3 37.70 -9.37 -2.47
C GLU A 3 37.70 -7.84 -2.35
N LYS A 4 38.05 -7.14 -3.44
CA LYS A 4 38.00 -5.68 -3.50
C LYS A 4 36.57 -5.17 -3.28
N LYS A 5 35.59 -5.77 -3.99
CA LYS A 5 34.18 -5.43 -3.84
C LYS A 5 33.71 -5.64 -2.40
N LEU A 6 34.02 -6.79 -1.78
CA LEU A 6 33.66 -7.09 -0.39
C LEU A 6 34.26 -6.08 0.61
N LYS A 7 35.52 -5.65 0.41
CA LYS A 7 36.14 -4.62 1.26
C LYS A 7 35.47 -3.24 1.11
N GLU A 8 34.88 -2.96 -0.05
CA GLU A 8 34.21 -1.70 -0.36
C GLU A 8 32.72 -1.68 0.04
N GLU A 9 32.16 -2.80 0.52
CA GLU A 9 30.75 -2.93 0.97
C GLU A 9 30.50 -2.24 2.33
N THR A 10 30.78 -0.94 2.40
CA THR A 10 30.53 -0.07 3.55
C THR A 10 29.34 0.85 3.28
N TYR A 11 28.32 0.73 4.13
CA TYR A 11 27.01 1.35 3.94
C TYR A 11 26.46 1.92 5.23
N LYS A 12 25.53 2.87 5.10
CA LYS A 12 24.78 3.45 6.22
C LYS A 12 23.35 2.98 6.19
N VAL A 13 22.89 2.46 7.32
CA VAL A 13 21.50 2.08 7.56
C VAL A 13 21.06 2.86 8.78
N ARG A 14 19.92 3.56 8.68
CA ARG A 14 19.35 4.26 9.84
C ARG A 14 18.99 3.23 10.91
N ALA A 15 19.31 3.49 12.18
CA ALA A 15 18.96 2.59 13.27
C ALA A 15 17.44 2.34 13.35
N GLY A 16 17.06 1.16 13.81
CA GLY A 16 15.65 0.82 14.04
C GLY A 16 15.05 1.72 15.12
N ARG A 17 14.12 2.60 14.73
CA ARG A 17 13.61 3.63 15.65
C ARG A 17 12.46 3.17 16.54
N GLY A 18 11.88 2.01 16.27
CA GLY A 18 10.75 1.47 17.03
C GLY A 18 9.38 2.01 16.58
N PRO A 19 8.43 2.21 17.50
CA PRO A 19 7.04 2.52 17.17
C PRO A 19 6.89 3.92 16.54
N ILE A 20 5.95 4.04 15.61
CA ILE A 20 5.49 5.34 15.11
C ILE A 20 4.80 6.07 16.26
N GLN A 21 5.07 7.35 16.49
CA GLN A 21 4.54 8.10 17.62
C GLN A 21 3.10 8.58 17.37
N ASP A 22 2.34 8.83 18.42
CA ASP A 22 0.96 9.32 18.31
C ASP A 22 0.89 10.70 17.66
N VAL A 23 1.89 11.56 17.89
CA VAL A 23 2.00 12.87 17.24
C VAL A 23 2.13 12.71 15.72
N GLU A 24 2.97 11.76 15.27
CA GLU A 24 3.11 11.46 13.85
C GLU A 24 1.80 10.93 13.26
N ILE A 25 1.10 10.03 13.97
CA ILE A 25 -0.21 9.52 13.54
C ILE A 25 -1.25 10.63 13.44
N ARG A 26 -1.27 11.60 14.35
CA ARG A 26 -2.18 12.76 14.25
C ARG A 26 -1.89 13.60 13.01
N ASN A 27 -0.63 13.76 12.64
CA ASN A 27 -0.22 14.56 11.49
C ASN A 27 -0.58 13.90 10.15
N VAL A 28 -0.55 12.57 10.08
CA VAL A 28 -0.75 11.83 8.82
C VAL A 28 -2.06 11.05 8.72
N GLY A 29 -2.80 10.90 9.82
CA GLY A 29 -4.02 10.09 9.87
C GLY A 29 -5.08 10.57 8.86
N SER A 30 -5.40 11.86 8.87
CA SER A 30 -6.35 12.44 7.90
C SER A 30 -5.84 12.34 6.47
N PRO A 31 -4.62 12.81 6.13
CA PRO A 31 -4.12 12.71 4.76
C PRO A 31 -4.06 11.28 4.20
N ILE A 32 -3.75 10.26 5.01
CA ILE A 32 -3.76 8.85 4.57
C ILE A 32 -5.19 8.38 4.30
N VAL A 33 -6.13 8.67 5.20
CA VAL A 33 -7.54 8.22 5.07
C VAL A 33 -8.27 8.90 3.92
N LEU A 34 -7.94 10.16 3.66
CA LEU A 34 -8.50 10.91 2.53
C LEU A 34 -7.80 10.60 1.20
N GLY A 35 -6.64 9.92 1.24
CA GLY A 35 -5.85 9.52 0.08
C GLY A 35 -4.90 10.59 -0.46
N GLU A 36 -4.73 11.71 0.25
CA GLU A 36 -3.78 12.77 -0.15
C GLU A 36 -2.32 12.35 0.06
N ILE A 37 -2.07 11.54 1.09
CA ILE A 37 -0.87 10.70 1.14
C ILE A 37 -1.23 9.41 0.41
N PRO A 38 -0.54 9.08 -0.71
CA PRO A 38 -0.93 7.96 -1.57
C PRO A 38 -0.99 6.62 -0.85
N GLY A 39 -0.16 6.42 0.16
CA GLY A 39 -0.24 5.29 1.07
C GLY A 39 1.04 5.07 1.87
N VAL A 40 1.00 4.04 2.70
CA VAL A 40 2.16 3.51 3.45
C VAL A 40 2.68 2.26 2.74
N VAL A 41 3.96 2.24 2.35
CA VAL A 41 4.58 1.09 1.69
C VAL A 41 5.63 0.49 2.62
N ALA A 42 5.41 -0.76 3.05
CA ALA A 42 6.27 -1.44 4.00
C ALA A 42 7.18 -2.47 3.29
N PHE A 43 8.46 -2.14 3.08
CA PHE A 43 9.45 -3.10 2.55
C PHE A 43 10.08 -3.91 3.69
N VAL A 44 9.71 -5.18 3.77
CA VAL A 44 10.01 -6.05 4.91
C VAL A 44 10.52 -7.41 4.44
N GLY A 45 10.84 -8.28 5.38
CA GLY A 45 11.09 -9.69 5.10
C GLY A 45 12.56 -10.02 4.84
N CYS A 46 12.77 -11.09 4.08
CA CYS A 46 14.04 -11.78 3.96
C CYS A 46 14.80 -11.39 2.68
N ALA A 47 16.00 -11.93 2.49
CA ALA A 47 16.89 -11.60 1.37
C ALA A 47 17.00 -12.68 0.28
N ASN A 48 15.94 -13.47 0.06
CA ASN A 48 15.87 -14.44 -1.03
C ASN A 48 15.36 -13.78 -2.32
N TYR A 49 16.12 -12.82 -2.84
CA TYR A 49 15.71 -11.99 -3.97
C TYR A 49 15.97 -12.69 -5.32
N PRO A 50 15.09 -12.51 -6.33
CA PRO A 50 15.27 -13.11 -7.64
C PRO A 50 16.47 -12.54 -8.41
N LYS A 51 16.72 -11.23 -8.29
CA LYS A 51 17.79 -10.50 -9.01
C LYS A 51 18.66 -9.65 -8.06
N GLY A 52 18.85 -10.13 -6.84
CA GLY A 52 19.62 -9.41 -5.81
C GLY A 52 18.83 -8.28 -5.13
N GLY A 53 19.50 -7.56 -4.23
CA GLY A 53 18.85 -6.61 -3.32
C GLY A 53 18.55 -5.22 -3.88
N ILE A 54 19.09 -4.88 -5.06
CA ILE A 54 19.02 -3.51 -5.61
C ILE A 54 17.58 -3.07 -5.84
N GLU A 55 16.73 -4.00 -6.26
CA GLU A 55 15.32 -3.77 -6.56
C GLU A 55 14.56 -3.25 -5.32
N VAL A 56 14.96 -3.67 -4.11
CA VAL A 56 14.37 -3.16 -2.87
C VAL A 56 14.72 -1.68 -2.67
N ALA A 57 15.97 -1.30 -2.90
CA ALA A 57 16.40 0.10 -2.78
C ALA A 57 15.77 1.00 -3.83
N GLU A 58 15.67 0.53 -5.08
CA GLU A 58 15.01 1.25 -6.17
C GLU A 58 13.52 1.47 -5.88
N MET A 59 12.80 0.43 -5.44
CA MET A 59 11.40 0.59 -5.05
C MET A 59 11.24 1.54 -3.86
N CYS A 60 12.13 1.49 -2.85
CA CYS A 60 12.09 2.45 -1.74
C CYS A 60 12.22 3.90 -2.23
N ARG A 61 13.19 4.17 -3.12
CA ARG A 61 13.40 5.50 -3.70
C ARG A 61 12.21 5.96 -4.53
N GLU A 62 11.68 5.08 -5.37
CA GLU A 62 10.54 5.38 -6.24
C GLU A 62 9.33 5.83 -5.41
N PHE A 63 8.98 5.09 -4.36
CA PHE A 63 7.80 5.41 -3.55
C PHE A 63 8.03 6.61 -2.63
N ALA A 64 9.23 6.81 -2.10
CA ALA A 64 9.55 8.03 -1.36
C ALA A 64 9.49 9.27 -2.26
N ASN A 65 10.04 9.24 -3.47
CA ASN A 65 9.93 10.34 -4.43
C ASN A 65 8.48 10.62 -4.86
N ARG A 66 7.63 9.59 -4.91
CA ARG A 66 6.18 9.71 -5.14
C ARG A 66 5.38 10.13 -3.90
N ARG A 67 6.06 10.57 -2.83
CA ARG A 67 5.43 11.04 -1.59
C ARG A 67 4.63 9.99 -0.82
N TYR A 68 4.86 8.70 -1.04
CA TYR A 68 4.40 7.66 -0.13
C TYR A 68 5.20 7.72 1.18
N ILE A 69 4.66 7.13 2.24
CA ILE A 69 5.42 6.90 3.47
C ILE A 69 6.09 5.54 3.35
N VAL A 70 7.42 5.51 3.24
CA VAL A 70 8.16 4.26 3.11
C VAL A 70 8.60 3.79 4.49
N VAL A 71 8.31 2.53 4.81
CA VAL A 71 8.72 1.90 6.06
C VAL A 71 9.48 0.62 5.76
N THR A 72 10.51 0.34 6.53
CA THR A 72 11.37 -0.83 6.35
C THR A 72 11.62 -1.57 7.65
N SER A 73 11.84 -2.88 7.55
CA SER A 73 12.27 -3.72 8.67
C SER A 73 13.14 -4.89 8.24
N GLY A 74 13.91 -5.45 9.18
CA GLY A 74 14.65 -6.70 8.98
C GLY A 74 15.69 -6.64 7.85
N CYS A 75 15.80 -7.73 7.08
CA CYS A 75 16.80 -7.81 6.00
C CYS A 75 16.53 -6.77 4.91
N ALA A 76 15.27 -6.50 4.57
CA ALA A 76 14.92 -5.47 3.59
C ALA A 76 15.44 -4.08 3.99
N ALA A 77 15.37 -3.73 5.28
CA ALA A 77 15.92 -2.47 5.79
C ALA A 77 17.45 -2.39 5.60
N MET A 78 18.16 -3.49 5.86
CA MET A 78 19.61 -3.57 5.64
C MET A 78 19.94 -3.46 4.15
N THR A 79 19.28 -4.27 3.33
CA THR A 79 19.46 -4.34 1.88
C THR A 79 19.21 -2.98 1.22
N ALA A 80 18.16 -2.25 1.61
CA ALA A 80 17.90 -0.93 1.05
C ALA A 80 19.07 0.04 1.28
N GLY A 81 19.72 -0.03 2.45
CA GLY A 81 20.90 0.79 2.75
C GLY A 81 22.18 0.36 2.03
N MET A 82 22.23 -0.84 1.44
CA MET A 82 23.41 -1.33 0.71
C MET A 82 23.58 -0.74 -0.69
N TYR A 83 22.72 0.16 -1.12
CA TYR A 83 22.78 0.73 -2.47
C TYR A 83 22.83 2.26 -2.42
N LYS A 84 23.89 2.82 -2.96
CA LYS A 84 24.08 4.27 -3.06
C LYS A 84 23.56 4.79 -4.40
N ASN A 85 23.10 6.03 -4.42
CA ASN A 85 22.80 6.75 -5.65
C ASN A 85 24.11 7.28 -6.29
N GLU A 86 23.99 8.04 -7.38
CA GLU A 86 25.13 8.63 -8.09
C GLU A 86 25.94 9.61 -7.23
N GLU A 87 25.32 10.24 -6.23
CA GLU A 87 25.97 11.11 -5.24
C GLU A 87 26.63 10.34 -4.09
N GLY A 88 26.59 9.00 -4.10
CA GLY A 88 27.14 8.16 -3.04
C GLY A 88 26.28 8.08 -1.77
N LYS A 89 25.03 8.55 -1.80
CA LYS A 89 24.09 8.53 -0.66
C LYS A 89 23.20 7.28 -0.69
N THR A 90 22.99 6.69 0.48
CA THR A 90 21.99 5.62 0.67
C THR A 90 20.57 6.20 0.73
N PRO A 91 19.50 5.39 0.55
CA PRO A 91 18.13 5.89 0.68
C PRO A 91 17.85 6.55 2.04
N TYR A 92 18.51 6.07 3.11
CA TYR A 92 18.37 6.65 4.45
C TYR A 92 19.04 8.01 4.63
N GLU A 93 19.99 8.34 3.76
CA GLU A 93 20.64 9.66 3.70
C GLU A 93 19.88 10.61 2.76
N GLU A 94 19.19 10.08 1.75
CA GLU A 94 18.37 10.85 0.80
C GLU A 94 17.04 11.29 1.43
N PHE A 95 16.39 10.41 2.21
CA PHE A 95 15.08 10.67 2.80
C PHE A 95 15.15 10.77 4.31
N THR A 96 14.35 11.67 4.88
CA THR A 96 14.26 11.84 6.33
C THR A 96 13.53 10.65 6.98
N GLY A 97 13.72 10.47 8.29
CA GLY A 97 13.20 9.33 9.07
C GLY A 97 11.90 9.61 9.80
N GLU A 98 11.16 10.63 9.37
CA GLU A 98 9.84 10.96 9.89
C GLU A 98 8.78 10.03 9.28
N PHE A 99 7.71 9.72 10.01
CA PHE A 99 6.58 8.99 9.43
C PHE A 99 5.64 9.99 8.74
N THR A 100 6.06 10.48 7.57
CA THR A 100 5.29 11.42 6.73
C THR A 100 5.59 11.22 5.25
N ALA A 101 4.86 11.95 4.39
CA ALA A 101 4.93 11.83 2.94
C ALA A 101 6.35 12.07 2.41
N GLY A 102 6.86 11.12 1.63
CA GLY A 102 8.18 11.20 1.00
C GLY A 102 9.35 10.93 1.93
N CYS A 103 9.09 10.26 3.05
CA CYS A 103 10.09 9.90 4.04
C CYS A 103 10.29 8.38 4.09
N MET A 104 11.42 7.96 4.68
CA MET A 104 11.81 6.56 4.79
C MET A 104 12.21 6.20 6.23
N VAL A 105 11.44 5.31 6.84
CA VAL A 105 11.58 4.92 8.25
C VAL A 105 12.10 3.49 8.37
N ASN A 106 13.17 3.27 9.13
CA ASN A 106 13.52 1.93 9.61
C ASN A 106 12.90 1.70 10.99
N VAL A 107 11.91 0.80 11.09
CA VAL A 107 11.25 0.49 12.39
C VAL A 107 12.04 -0.51 13.23
N GLY A 108 12.99 -1.24 12.64
CA GLY A 108 13.86 -2.18 13.34
C GLY A 108 13.90 -3.58 12.75
N SER A 109 14.01 -4.58 13.63
CA SER A 109 14.17 -5.98 13.24
C SER A 109 12.84 -6.60 12.78
N CYS A 110 12.82 -7.90 12.45
CA CYS A 110 11.59 -8.56 12.00
C CYS A 110 10.44 -8.52 13.02
N VAL A 111 10.71 -8.44 14.32
CA VAL A 111 9.65 -8.31 15.35
C VAL A 111 9.04 -6.91 15.36
N SER A 112 9.77 -5.90 14.88
CA SER A 112 9.30 -4.52 14.77
C SER A 112 8.23 -4.32 13.68
N ASN A 113 7.92 -5.36 12.88
CA ASN A 113 6.73 -5.34 12.01
C ASN A 113 5.43 -5.12 12.78
N ALA A 114 5.40 -5.45 14.08
CA ALA A 114 4.30 -5.11 14.97
C ALA A 114 4.05 -3.59 15.06
N HIS A 115 5.09 -2.76 14.90
CA HIS A 115 4.94 -1.30 14.87
C HIS A 115 4.31 -0.79 13.59
N ILE A 116 4.53 -1.48 12.46
CA ILE A 116 3.90 -1.15 11.17
C ILE A 116 2.39 -1.46 11.24
N ALA A 117 2.03 -2.65 11.75
CA ALA A 117 0.64 -2.99 12.03
C ALA A 117 0.03 -2.02 13.06
N GLY A 118 0.79 -1.71 14.11
CA GLY A 118 0.42 -0.74 15.13
C GLY A 118 0.15 0.64 14.56
N ALA A 119 0.90 1.12 13.57
CA ALA A 119 0.62 2.39 12.92
C ALA A 119 -0.75 2.41 12.23
N ALA A 120 -1.09 1.36 11.47
CA ALA A 120 -2.41 1.24 10.83
C ALA A 120 -3.55 1.17 11.86
N ILE A 121 -3.37 0.40 12.93
CA ILE A 121 -4.33 0.29 14.06
C ILE A 121 -4.50 1.65 14.75
N LYS A 122 -3.41 2.38 14.96
CA LYS A 122 -3.44 3.71 15.59
C LYS A 122 -4.08 4.76 14.71
N ILE A 123 -4.00 4.67 13.38
CA ILE A 123 -4.80 5.55 12.51
C ILE A 123 -6.29 5.35 12.79
N ALA A 124 -6.77 4.10 12.83
CA ALA A 124 -8.18 3.81 13.15
C ALA A 124 -8.58 4.32 14.56
N ASN A 125 -7.72 4.16 15.56
CA ASN A 125 -8.00 4.59 16.93
C ASN A 125 -7.87 6.10 17.14
N ILE A 126 -6.77 6.73 16.72
CA ILE A 126 -6.48 8.14 17.02
C ILE A 126 -7.30 9.06 16.10
N PHE A 127 -7.35 8.76 14.80
CA PHE A 127 -8.05 9.60 13.84
C PHE A 127 -9.56 9.31 13.82
N ALA A 128 -9.95 8.04 13.73
CA ALA A 128 -11.37 7.65 13.67
C ALA A 128 -11.99 7.28 15.02
N LYS A 129 -11.27 7.46 16.13
CA LYS A 129 -11.76 7.23 17.51
C LYS A 129 -12.36 5.83 17.72
N ARG A 130 -11.90 4.83 16.97
CA ARG A 130 -12.38 3.45 17.11
C ARG A 130 -11.81 2.79 18.37
N ASN A 131 -12.64 2.08 19.11
CA ASN A 131 -12.20 1.35 20.30
C ASN A 131 -11.35 0.14 19.89
N LEU A 132 -10.22 -0.09 20.57
CA LEU A 132 -9.29 -1.18 20.29
C LEU A 132 -9.61 -2.47 21.06
N ARG A 133 -10.19 -2.35 22.26
CA ARG A 133 -10.37 -3.50 23.15
C ARG A 133 -11.37 -4.48 22.55
N ALA A 134 -10.91 -5.71 22.30
CA ALA A 134 -11.72 -6.81 21.76
C ALA A 134 -12.49 -6.47 20.46
N ASN A 135 -11.93 -5.59 19.61
CA ASN A 135 -12.64 -5.05 18.45
C ASN A 135 -11.87 -5.21 17.13
N TYR A 136 -11.12 -6.32 17.01
CA TYR A 136 -10.22 -6.53 15.87
C TYR A 136 -10.94 -6.44 14.50
N GLU A 137 -12.14 -7.00 14.41
CA GLU A 137 -12.94 -7.04 13.19
C GLU A 137 -13.26 -5.63 12.64
N GLU A 138 -13.71 -4.71 13.50
CA GLU A 138 -14.00 -3.32 13.10
C GLU A 138 -12.74 -2.56 12.72
N ILE A 139 -11.62 -2.82 13.40
CA ILE A 139 -10.34 -2.20 13.06
C ILE A 139 -9.84 -2.69 11.70
N ALA A 140 -9.95 -3.99 11.41
CA ALA A 140 -9.60 -4.56 10.13
C ALA A 140 -10.53 -4.04 9.01
N ASP A 141 -11.83 -3.97 9.24
CA ASP A 141 -12.81 -3.37 8.31
C ASP A 141 -12.48 -1.90 8.01
N TYR A 142 -12.13 -1.13 9.04
CA TYR A 142 -11.72 0.26 8.87
C TYR A 142 -10.46 0.37 8.00
N ILE A 143 -9.42 -0.41 8.30
CA ILE A 143 -8.14 -0.38 7.57
C ILE A 143 -8.33 -0.81 6.11
N LEU A 144 -9.03 -1.92 5.86
CA LEU A 144 -9.32 -2.42 4.52
C LEU A 144 -10.01 -1.39 3.65
N ASN A 145 -10.93 -0.62 4.23
CA ASN A 145 -11.78 0.30 3.48
C ASN A 145 -11.24 1.73 3.40
N ARG A 146 -10.29 2.13 4.27
CA ARG A 146 -9.91 3.55 4.44
C ARG A 146 -8.41 3.81 4.51
N VAL A 147 -7.59 2.83 4.90
CA VAL A 147 -6.16 3.07 5.12
C VAL A 147 -5.36 2.50 3.95
N GLY A 148 -4.92 3.38 3.05
CA GLY A 148 -4.06 3.03 1.93
C GLY A 148 -2.69 2.55 2.41
N ALA A 149 -2.45 1.23 2.35
CA ALA A 149 -1.20 0.61 2.76
C ALA A 149 -0.95 -0.68 2.01
N VAL A 150 0.33 -1.00 1.77
CA VAL A 150 0.79 -2.24 1.11
C VAL A 150 2.08 -2.72 1.77
N GLY A 151 2.17 -4.02 2.06
CA GLY A 151 3.42 -4.68 2.44
C GLY A 151 4.14 -5.27 1.23
N VAL A 152 5.47 -5.22 1.22
CA VAL A 152 6.32 -5.80 0.17
C VAL A 152 7.38 -6.68 0.83
N ALA A 153 7.25 -7.98 0.66
CA ALA A 153 8.20 -8.98 1.13
C ALA A 153 8.93 -9.60 -0.07
N TRP A 154 9.72 -8.78 -0.77
CA TRP A 154 10.32 -9.11 -2.07
C TRP A 154 11.16 -10.39 -2.04
N GLY A 155 11.98 -10.57 -1.01
CA GLY A 155 12.85 -11.73 -0.84
C GLY A 155 12.31 -12.77 0.14
N ALA A 156 10.99 -12.93 0.27
CA ALA A 156 10.41 -13.83 1.27
C ALA A 156 10.84 -15.30 1.07
N TYR A 157 11.25 -15.96 2.15
CA TYR A 157 11.51 -17.41 2.18
C TYR A 157 11.09 -18.11 3.49
N SER A 158 11.12 -17.40 4.61
CA SER A 158 10.94 -17.99 5.93
C SER A 158 9.46 -18.15 6.32
N GLN A 159 9.15 -19.12 7.17
CA GLN A 159 7.81 -19.27 7.78
C GLN A 159 7.39 -18.02 8.58
N LYS A 160 8.36 -17.27 9.13
CA LYS A 160 8.11 -15.97 9.78
C LYS A 160 7.55 -14.94 8.80
N ALA A 161 8.03 -14.91 7.57
CA ALA A 161 7.51 -13.98 6.57
C ALA A 161 6.06 -14.33 6.20
N ALA A 162 5.71 -15.61 6.09
CA ALA A 162 4.34 -16.06 5.87
C ALA A 162 3.40 -15.68 7.03
N SER A 163 3.83 -15.85 8.29
CA SER A 163 3.02 -15.48 9.46
C SER A 163 2.84 -13.97 9.60
N ILE A 164 3.89 -13.18 9.31
CA ILE A 164 3.80 -11.71 9.28
C ILE A 164 2.83 -11.27 8.19
N ALA A 165 2.98 -11.75 6.95
CA ALA A 165 2.05 -11.46 5.86
C ALA A 165 0.61 -11.83 6.26
N SER A 166 0.44 -12.96 6.96
CA SER A 166 -0.87 -13.39 7.45
C SER A 166 -1.50 -12.45 8.47
N GLY A 167 -0.69 -11.85 9.33
CA GLY A 167 -1.16 -10.82 10.25
C GLY A 167 -1.67 -9.57 9.52
N PHE A 168 -1.00 -9.17 8.44
CA PHE A 168 -1.35 -7.97 7.67
C PHE A 168 -2.58 -8.18 6.78
N TRP A 169 -2.68 -9.29 6.03
CA TRP A 169 -3.88 -9.52 5.23
C TRP A 169 -5.13 -9.67 6.09
N ARG A 170 -5.00 -10.21 7.32
CA ARG A 170 -6.10 -10.33 8.27
C ARG A 170 -6.53 -8.96 8.81
N LEU A 171 -5.61 -8.00 8.82
CA LEU A 171 -5.85 -6.60 9.19
C LEU A 171 -6.38 -5.77 7.99
N GLY A 172 -6.59 -6.37 6.82
CA GLY A 172 -7.01 -5.65 5.62
C GLY A 172 -5.88 -4.91 4.90
N VAL A 173 -4.63 -5.26 5.17
CA VAL A 173 -3.46 -4.69 4.48
C VAL A 173 -2.93 -5.71 3.45
N PRO A 174 -2.99 -5.39 2.15
CA PRO A 174 -2.47 -6.25 1.10
C PRO A 174 -0.95 -6.43 1.17
N VAL A 175 -0.45 -7.61 0.80
CA VAL A 175 0.97 -7.96 0.80
C VAL A 175 1.38 -8.49 -0.57
N ILE A 176 2.47 -7.93 -1.12
CA ILE A 176 3.14 -8.41 -2.32
C ILE A 176 4.39 -9.18 -1.90
N VAL A 177 4.62 -10.35 -2.49
CA VAL A 177 5.86 -11.12 -2.39
C VAL A 177 6.54 -11.19 -3.75
N GLY A 178 7.86 -11.37 -3.76
CA GLY A 178 8.56 -11.69 -5.00
C GLY A 178 8.27 -13.11 -5.50
N PRO A 179 8.89 -13.53 -6.62
CA PRO A 179 8.53 -14.76 -7.33
C PRO A 179 8.61 -16.01 -6.46
N HIS A 180 9.61 -16.09 -5.57
CA HIS A 180 9.78 -17.21 -4.66
C HIS A 180 8.66 -17.34 -3.61
N GLY A 181 7.88 -16.29 -3.37
CA GLY A 181 6.74 -16.30 -2.49
C GLY A 181 5.61 -17.24 -2.94
N ILE A 182 5.55 -17.62 -4.23
CA ILE A 182 4.59 -18.62 -4.72
C ILE A 182 4.74 -19.98 -3.99
N LYS A 183 5.94 -20.26 -3.47
CA LYS A 183 6.24 -21.49 -2.70
C LYS A 183 5.52 -21.57 -1.35
N TYR A 184 4.86 -20.50 -0.90
CA TYR A 184 3.95 -20.56 0.25
C TYR A 184 2.61 -21.24 -0.06
N ARG A 185 2.33 -21.58 -1.33
CA ARG A 185 1.20 -22.41 -1.80
C ARG A 185 -0.21 -21.81 -1.66
N ARG A 186 -0.34 -20.61 -1.10
CA ARG A 186 -1.62 -19.92 -0.98
C ARG A 186 -1.44 -18.46 -1.41
N MET A 187 -2.34 -17.98 -2.24
CA MET A 187 -2.50 -16.57 -2.62
C MET A 187 -3.93 -16.13 -2.30
N LEU A 188 -4.13 -14.83 -2.09
CA LEU A 188 -5.44 -14.24 -1.81
C LEU A 188 -5.75 -13.24 -2.91
N LEU A 189 -6.13 -13.79 -4.06
CA LEU A 189 -6.42 -13.06 -5.29
C LEU A 189 -7.92 -12.79 -5.37
N GLY A 190 -8.31 -11.53 -5.47
CA GLY A 190 -9.67 -11.14 -5.81
C GLY A 190 -9.98 -11.36 -7.29
N ARG A 191 -11.27 -11.54 -7.58
CA ARG A 191 -11.81 -11.74 -8.92
C ARG A 191 -12.44 -10.44 -9.42
N ALA A 192 -11.64 -9.58 -10.07
CA ALA A 192 -12.14 -8.32 -10.61
C ALA A 192 -13.26 -8.51 -11.64
N ASP A 193 -13.31 -9.67 -12.30
CA ASP A 193 -14.37 -10.04 -13.25
C ASP A 193 -15.73 -10.33 -12.61
N ARG A 194 -15.80 -10.58 -11.29
CA ARG A 194 -17.04 -10.86 -10.55
C ARG A 194 -17.51 -9.65 -9.77
N GLU A 195 -18.41 -8.86 -10.34
CA GLU A 195 -18.90 -7.62 -9.75
C GLU A 195 -19.54 -7.83 -8.37
N GLU A 196 -20.22 -8.96 -8.18
CA GLU A 196 -20.91 -9.34 -6.95
C GLU A 196 -19.99 -9.47 -5.72
N ASP A 197 -18.71 -9.78 -5.94
CA ASP A 197 -17.69 -9.92 -4.87
C ASP A 197 -17.26 -8.56 -4.30
N TRP A 198 -17.66 -7.45 -4.94
CA TRP A 198 -17.18 -6.09 -4.66
C TRP A 198 -18.24 -5.16 -4.08
N TYR A 199 -19.35 -5.71 -3.56
CA TYR A 199 -20.37 -4.94 -2.86
C TYR A 199 -20.17 -4.97 -1.34
N VAL A 200 -20.25 -3.80 -0.72
CA VAL A 200 -20.24 -3.62 0.74
C VAL A 200 -21.43 -2.77 1.16
N TYR A 201 -21.63 -2.57 2.47
CA TYR A 201 -22.65 -1.66 2.97
C TYR A 201 -22.12 -0.23 3.03
N ASP A 202 -22.94 0.75 2.67
CA ASP A 202 -22.74 2.12 3.11
C ASP A 202 -23.27 2.26 4.55
N ALA A 203 -22.38 2.53 5.51
CA ALA A 203 -22.73 2.64 6.92
C ALA A 203 -23.73 3.77 7.23
N ARG A 204 -23.90 4.76 6.33
CA ARG A 204 -24.88 5.84 6.49
C ARG A 204 -26.28 5.39 6.11
N THR A 205 -26.42 4.66 5.00
CA THR A 205 -27.73 4.33 4.41
C THR A 205 -28.17 2.88 4.63
N GLY A 206 -27.23 1.97 4.87
CA GLY A 206 -27.44 0.52 4.93
C GLY A 206 -27.59 -0.15 3.57
N GLU A 207 -27.46 0.60 2.47
CA GLU A 207 -27.57 0.06 1.12
C GLU A 207 -26.27 -0.61 0.68
N LYS A 208 -26.40 -1.58 -0.23
CA LYS A 208 -25.24 -2.20 -0.87
C LYS A 208 -24.70 -1.27 -1.96
N VAL A 209 -23.39 -1.04 -1.91
CA VAL A 209 -22.67 -0.15 -2.83
C VAL A 209 -21.45 -0.86 -3.39
N TYR A 210 -21.19 -0.67 -4.67
CA TYR A 210 -20.02 -1.21 -5.34
C TYR A 210 -18.77 -0.40 -4.93
N VAL A 211 -17.67 -1.08 -4.57
CA VAL A 211 -16.45 -0.45 -4.05
C VAL A 211 -15.16 -0.87 -4.73
N GLY A 212 -15.24 -1.83 -5.66
CA GLY A 212 -14.09 -2.62 -6.06
C GLY A 212 -13.50 -2.34 -7.44
N PRO A 213 -12.34 -2.95 -7.73
CA PRO A 213 -11.59 -3.85 -6.85
C PRO A 213 -10.44 -3.14 -6.10
N ALA A 214 -10.74 -2.45 -4.98
CA ALA A 214 -9.77 -1.63 -4.24
C ALA A 214 -9.70 -2.00 -2.74
N PRO A 215 -8.67 -2.73 -2.26
CA PRO A 215 -7.62 -3.40 -3.03
C PRO A 215 -8.10 -4.70 -3.68
N GLU A 216 -7.56 -5.03 -4.86
CA GLU A 216 -7.96 -6.24 -5.60
C GLU A 216 -7.44 -7.53 -4.97
N HIS A 217 -6.24 -7.51 -4.41
CA HIS A 217 -5.58 -8.69 -3.85
C HIS A 217 -5.12 -8.40 -2.44
N LEU A 218 -5.24 -9.39 -1.56
CA LEU A 218 -4.67 -9.32 -0.22
C LEU A 218 -3.31 -10.02 -0.13
N PHE A 219 -3.03 -10.97 -1.03
CA PHE A 219 -1.73 -11.63 -1.12
C PHE A 219 -1.41 -11.99 -2.57
N TYR A 220 -0.37 -11.34 -3.11
CA TYR A 220 0.00 -11.37 -4.51
C TYR A 220 1.49 -11.69 -4.69
N ALA A 221 1.84 -12.51 -5.68
CA ALA A 221 3.24 -12.74 -6.06
C ALA A 221 3.52 -12.02 -7.37
N ALA A 222 4.39 -11.02 -7.32
CA ALA A 222 4.87 -10.33 -8.52
C ALA A 222 6.14 -11.00 -9.03
N GLU A 223 6.25 -11.12 -10.35
CA GLU A 223 7.39 -11.72 -11.05
C GLU A 223 8.55 -10.73 -11.20
N THR A 224 8.23 -9.46 -11.44
CA THR A 224 9.22 -8.39 -11.69
C THR A 224 9.07 -7.22 -10.73
N LYS A 225 10.15 -6.44 -10.55
CA LYS A 225 10.12 -5.21 -9.76
C LYS A 225 9.14 -4.21 -10.37
N GLU A 226 9.10 -4.13 -11.70
CA GLU A 226 8.21 -3.24 -12.46
C GLU A 226 6.74 -3.55 -12.14
N GLU A 227 6.39 -4.83 -12.12
CA GLU A 227 5.07 -5.30 -11.70
C GLU A 227 4.77 -5.03 -10.24
N ALA A 228 5.72 -5.30 -9.35
CA ALA A 228 5.56 -4.96 -7.94
C ALA A 228 5.28 -3.46 -7.75
N MET A 229 5.98 -2.57 -8.47
CA MET A 229 5.75 -1.13 -8.41
C MET A 229 4.34 -0.73 -8.86
N VAL A 230 3.88 -1.23 -10.00
CA VAL A 230 2.51 -0.97 -10.47
C VAL A 230 1.47 -1.46 -9.46
N MET A 231 1.68 -2.67 -8.92
CA MET A 231 0.77 -3.27 -7.94
C MET A 231 0.79 -2.56 -6.58
N ILE A 232 1.92 -2.01 -6.14
CA ILE A 232 1.97 -1.19 -4.91
C ILE A 232 1.05 0.03 -5.07
N ALA A 233 1.12 0.74 -6.19
CA ALA A 233 0.26 1.90 -6.42
C ALA A 233 -1.22 1.52 -6.49
N LYS A 234 -1.54 0.46 -7.23
CA LYS A 234 -2.91 -0.06 -7.37
C LYS A 234 -3.51 -0.49 -6.03
N LEU A 235 -2.79 -1.33 -5.29
CA LEU A 235 -3.26 -1.89 -4.02
C LEU A 235 -3.28 -0.88 -2.87
N CYS A 236 -2.78 0.35 -3.05
CA CYS A 236 -2.96 1.44 -2.08
C CYS A 236 -4.31 2.17 -2.23
N MET A 237 -5.04 1.99 -3.33
CA MET A 237 -6.36 2.58 -3.51
C MET A 237 -7.37 2.00 -2.52
N ARG A 238 -8.26 2.84 -2.00
CA ARG A 238 -9.26 2.45 -1.00
C ARG A 238 -10.63 2.98 -1.39
N PRO A 239 -11.73 2.26 -1.07
CA PRO A 239 -13.07 2.68 -1.46
C PRO A 239 -13.46 4.08 -0.98
N ASN A 240 -12.98 4.46 0.22
CA ASN A 240 -13.26 5.73 0.86
C ASN A 240 -12.32 6.88 0.45
N ASP A 241 -11.41 6.69 -0.51
CA ASP A 241 -10.55 7.79 -0.97
C ASP A 241 -11.41 9.00 -1.34
N THR A 242 -11.02 10.22 -0.95
CA THR A 242 -11.71 11.41 -1.46
C THR A 242 -11.47 11.54 -2.97
N THR A 243 -12.22 12.42 -3.62
CA THR A 243 -11.99 12.76 -5.03
C THR A 243 -10.54 13.17 -5.32
N LYS A 244 -10.00 14.08 -4.49
CA LYS A 244 -8.61 14.53 -4.59
C LYS A 244 -7.64 13.38 -4.33
N GLY A 245 -7.86 12.58 -3.29
CA GLY A 245 -7.00 11.45 -2.97
C GLY A 245 -6.99 10.36 -4.05
N ARG A 246 -8.16 10.06 -4.62
CA ARG A 246 -8.27 9.10 -5.73
C ARG A 246 -7.54 9.60 -6.96
N ALA A 247 -7.69 10.87 -7.33
CA ALA A 247 -6.95 11.48 -8.44
C ALA A 247 -5.43 11.36 -8.26
N ILE A 248 -4.91 11.60 -7.04
CA ILE A 248 -3.48 11.42 -6.73
C ILE A 248 -3.05 9.96 -6.94
N LYS A 249 -3.79 9.00 -6.37
CA LYS A 249 -3.45 7.57 -6.49
C LYS A 249 -3.54 7.06 -7.92
N LEU A 250 -4.55 7.49 -8.68
CA LEU A 250 -4.69 7.19 -10.10
C LEU A 250 -3.53 7.76 -10.90
N THR A 251 -3.10 9.00 -10.61
CA THR A 251 -1.93 9.60 -11.26
C THR A 251 -0.70 8.72 -11.10
N HIS A 252 -0.42 8.23 -9.89
CA HIS A 252 0.72 7.35 -9.65
C HIS A 252 0.59 5.99 -10.34
N TYR A 253 -0.60 5.38 -10.30
CA TYR A 253 -0.86 4.09 -10.95
C TYR A 253 -0.68 4.19 -12.47
N ILE A 254 -1.27 5.21 -13.10
CA ILE A 254 -1.19 5.42 -14.55
C ILE A 254 0.23 5.76 -14.98
N ASP A 255 0.91 6.66 -14.25
CA ASP A 255 2.28 7.04 -14.57
C ASP A 255 3.23 5.84 -14.48
N LEU A 256 3.10 5.00 -13.45
CA LEU A 256 3.89 3.77 -13.34
C LEU A 256 3.60 2.80 -14.49
N HIS A 257 2.33 2.61 -14.84
CA HIS A 257 1.94 1.73 -15.93
C HIS A 257 2.47 2.24 -17.29
N LYS A 258 2.34 3.54 -17.58
CA LYS A 258 2.85 4.13 -18.81
C LYS A 258 4.38 4.09 -18.89
N ARG A 259 5.08 4.42 -17.80
CA ARG A 259 6.55 4.46 -17.78
C ARG A 259 7.17 3.07 -17.84
N LEU A 260 6.56 2.07 -17.20
CA LEU A 260 7.13 0.72 -17.08
C LEU A 260 6.62 -0.24 -18.14
N TYR A 261 5.37 -0.08 -18.61
CA TYR A 261 4.73 -0.97 -19.59
C TYR A 261 4.37 -0.30 -20.92
N GLY A 262 4.56 1.02 -21.04
CA GLY A 262 4.27 1.75 -22.28
C GLY A 262 2.79 1.90 -22.62
N THR A 263 1.88 1.53 -21.71
CA THR A 263 0.44 1.42 -21.97
C THR A 263 -0.38 2.07 -20.86
N MET A 264 -1.68 2.31 -21.09
CA MET A 264 -2.64 2.73 -20.06
C MET A 264 -3.20 1.48 -19.34
N PRO A 265 -3.49 1.52 -18.03
CA PRO A 265 -4.17 0.43 -17.36
C PRO A 265 -5.54 0.13 -17.96
N GLU A 266 -5.79 -1.13 -18.33
CA GLU A 266 -7.05 -1.56 -18.95
C GLU A 266 -8.26 -1.47 -17.99
N ASP A 267 -7.98 -1.49 -16.70
CA ASP A 267 -8.97 -1.56 -15.61
C ASP A 267 -9.25 -0.21 -14.94
N ILE A 268 -8.73 0.89 -15.49
CA ILE A 268 -8.87 2.24 -14.91
C ILE A 268 -10.33 2.63 -14.62
N HIS A 269 -11.27 2.21 -15.49
CA HIS A 269 -12.70 2.45 -15.36
C HIS A 269 -13.30 1.88 -14.06
N ARG A 270 -12.65 0.89 -13.44
CA ARG A 270 -13.08 0.32 -12.16
C ARG A 270 -12.69 1.17 -10.95
N PHE A 271 -11.77 2.12 -11.12
CA PHE A 271 -11.23 2.95 -10.05
C PHE A 271 -11.66 4.42 -10.13
N VAL A 272 -12.38 4.81 -11.18
CA VAL A 272 -13.01 6.12 -11.30
C VAL A 272 -14.45 6.00 -10.83
N ARG A 273 -14.85 6.76 -9.81
CA ARG A 273 -16.24 6.78 -9.31
C ARG A 273 -17.02 7.97 -9.84
N THR A 274 -16.36 9.12 -9.95
CA THR A 274 -16.93 10.35 -10.51
C THR A 274 -15.93 10.98 -11.48
N VAL A 275 -16.39 11.89 -12.35
CA VAL A 275 -15.49 12.62 -13.28
C VAL A 275 -14.41 13.40 -12.53
N ALA A 276 -14.70 13.77 -11.28
CA ALA A 276 -13.76 14.51 -10.46
C ALA A 276 -12.60 13.65 -9.92
N ASP A 277 -12.73 12.31 -9.91
CA ASP A 277 -11.62 11.40 -9.56
C ASP A 277 -10.52 11.41 -10.64
N ILE A 278 -10.80 11.94 -11.83
CA ILE A 278 -9.90 11.88 -12.99
C ILE A 278 -8.77 12.91 -12.83
N PRO A 279 -7.48 12.51 -12.95
CA PRO A 279 -6.35 13.43 -12.99
C PRO A 279 -6.51 14.47 -14.10
N VAL A 280 -6.34 15.76 -13.76
CA VAL A 280 -6.57 16.89 -14.68
C VAL A 280 -5.76 16.77 -15.97
N THR A 281 -4.50 16.33 -15.88
CA THR A 281 -3.57 16.21 -17.01
C THR A 281 -3.91 15.07 -17.97
N MET A 282 -4.80 14.15 -17.58
CA MET A 282 -5.13 12.94 -18.34
C MET A 282 -6.65 12.83 -18.60
N LYS A 283 -7.38 13.95 -18.43
CA LYS A 283 -8.84 13.95 -18.42
C LYS A 283 -9.43 13.42 -19.73
N ASP A 284 -8.98 13.94 -20.86
CA ASP A 284 -9.56 13.60 -22.17
C ASP A 284 -9.35 12.12 -22.53
N GLU A 285 -8.15 11.59 -22.27
CA GLU A 285 -7.81 10.20 -22.51
C GLU A 285 -8.64 9.25 -21.64
N ILE A 286 -8.82 9.58 -20.35
CA ILE A 286 -9.55 8.74 -19.41
C ILE A 286 -11.05 8.78 -19.72
N VAL A 287 -11.62 9.96 -19.99
CA VAL A 287 -13.05 10.09 -20.34
C VAL A 287 -13.39 9.22 -21.55
N LYS A 288 -12.55 9.22 -22.59
CA LYS A 288 -12.73 8.35 -23.75
C LYS A 288 -12.78 6.86 -23.36
N ILE A 289 -11.89 6.40 -22.49
CA ILE A 289 -11.88 5.00 -22.00
C ILE A 289 -13.16 4.70 -21.20
N LEU A 290 -13.63 5.64 -20.38
CA LEU A 290 -14.86 5.47 -19.61
C LEU A 290 -16.09 5.32 -20.53
N GLU A 291 -16.17 6.15 -21.58
CA GLU A 291 -17.23 6.07 -22.59
C GLU A 291 -17.21 4.73 -23.34
N GLU A 292 -16.03 4.30 -23.81
CA GLU A 292 -15.84 3.01 -24.48
C GLU A 292 -16.22 1.81 -23.60
N LYS A 293 -16.03 1.92 -22.28
CA LYS A 293 -16.35 0.87 -21.29
C LYS A 293 -17.78 0.95 -20.76
N GLY A 294 -18.60 1.90 -21.24
CA GLY A 294 -19.98 2.07 -20.76
C GLY A 294 -20.06 2.40 -19.27
N TRP A 295 -19.03 3.09 -18.75
CA TRP A 295 -18.91 3.43 -17.34
C TRP A 295 -20.07 4.32 -16.86
N LYS A 296 -20.47 4.14 -15.59
CA LYS A 296 -21.50 4.94 -14.94
C LYS A 296 -20.95 5.54 -13.66
N GLU A 297 -21.32 6.80 -13.42
CA GLU A 297 -20.95 7.49 -12.21
C GLU A 297 -21.55 6.80 -10.97
N THR A 298 -20.74 6.74 -9.91
CA THR A 298 -21.07 6.13 -8.62
C THR A 298 -20.72 7.09 -7.49
N ILE A 299 -21.13 6.75 -6.26
CA ILE A 299 -20.91 7.60 -5.09
C ILE A 299 -19.62 7.23 -4.36
N ILE A 300 -19.14 8.16 -3.54
CA ILE A 300 -18.12 7.85 -2.52
C ILE A 300 -18.85 7.32 -1.29
N PRO A 301 -18.69 6.03 -0.94
CA PRO A 301 -19.45 5.42 0.15
C PRO A 301 -18.83 5.71 1.52
N ASP A 302 -19.56 5.41 2.60
CA ASP A 302 -19.00 5.17 3.94
C ASP A 302 -18.90 3.64 4.15
N PRO A 303 -17.95 2.95 3.49
CA PRO A 303 -17.96 1.50 3.28
C PRO A 303 -17.75 0.68 4.57
N THR A 304 -18.49 -0.40 4.73
CA THR A 304 -18.24 -1.41 5.76
C THR A 304 -18.73 -2.79 5.32
N LEU A 305 -17.99 -3.82 5.70
CA LEU A 305 -18.41 -5.22 5.60
C LEU A 305 -19.27 -5.65 6.79
N LEU A 306 -19.44 -4.78 7.80
CA LEU A 306 -20.03 -5.14 9.08
C LEU A 306 -21.44 -4.53 9.23
N PRO A 307 -22.52 -5.34 9.12
CA PRO A 307 -23.88 -4.83 9.26
C PRO A 307 -24.14 -4.09 10.57
N ARG A 308 -23.46 -4.52 11.65
CA ARG A 308 -23.56 -3.89 12.99
C ARG A 308 -23.08 -2.43 13.04
N LEU A 309 -22.35 -1.95 12.03
CA LEU A 309 -21.86 -0.57 11.95
C LEU A 309 -22.77 0.36 11.15
N ILE A 310 -23.85 -0.17 10.55
CA ILE A 310 -24.84 0.63 9.84
C ILE A 310 -25.59 1.53 10.85
N ARG A 311 -25.55 2.84 10.63
CA ARG A 311 -26.13 3.86 11.52
C ARG A 311 -27.65 3.94 11.41
N LYS A 312 -28.22 3.43 10.31
CA LYS A 312 -29.65 3.55 10.04
C LYS A 312 -30.43 2.56 10.90
N ARG A 313 -30.99 3.07 12.01
CA ARG A 313 -32.26 2.56 12.55
C ARG A 313 -33.34 2.93 11.55
N LYS A 314 -33.67 2.04 10.61
CA LYS A 314 -35.02 2.07 10.05
C LYS A 314 -35.92 1.51 11.14
N GLU A 315 -36.86 2.34 11.61
CA GLU A 315 -38.02 1.89 12.37
C GLU A 315 -38.73 0.75 11.64
#